data_AF-A0A0D2LQ96-F1
#
_entry.id   AF-A0A0D2LQ96-F1
#
_cell.length_a   1.000
_cell.length_b   1.000
_cell.length_c   1.000
_cell.angle_alpha   90.00
_cell.angle_beta   90.00
_cell.angle_gamma   90.00
#
_symmetry.space_group_name_H-M   'P 1'
#
loop_
_entity.id
_entity.type
_entity.pdbx_description
1 polymer ?
#
loop_
_entity_poly.entity_id
_entity_poly.type
_entity_poly.pdbx_seq_one_letter_code
_entity_poly.pdbx_strand_id
1 'polypeptide(L)'
;MVATIPRTASAVCPASAKAATAQRSAGRVAASGPQGSVQPFTPIADSRVWTPATWAGRQQEFIYTLTADDVAQLEAATAAFTAAANAPGGPGLSAALVGLTAAAFPLPRLGPKLAALADAQLRPGGAGGRGFQLLRGLPMGEWSEVAALVAYLGVAAHMGVHAVRGDGLPH
;
A
#
# COMPACT_ATOMS: atom_id res chain seq x y z
N MET A 1 -16.07 -12.86 68.60
CA MET A 1 -17.34 -12.27 68.13
C MET A 1 -16.97 -11.03 67.34
N VAL A 2 -17.07 -11.09 66.01
CA VAL A 2 -16.55 -10.09 65.06
C VAL A 2 -17.45 -8.85 65.07
N ALA A 3 -16.89 -7.69 65.40
CA ALA A 3 -17.58 -6.41 65.34
C ALA A 3 -17.14 -5.66 64.07
N THR A 4 -18.06 -5.58 63.12
CA THR A 4 -17.98 -4.90 61.83
C THR A 4 -17.87 -3.37 62.01
N ILE A 5 -16.85 -2.75 61.42
CA ILE A 5 -16.68 -1.29 61.35
C ILE A 5 -17.36 -0.77 60.07
N PRO A 6 -18.23 0.25 60.11
CA PRO A 6 -18.83 0.83 58.92
C PRO A 6 -17.84 1.72 58.15
N ARG A 7 -17.87 1.57 56.82
CA ARG A 7 -17.02 2.25 55.83
C ARG A 7 -17.55 3.68 55.60
N THR A 8 -16.72 4.68 55.89
CA THR A 8 -16.99 6.11 55.70
C THR A 8 -17.15 6.49 54.22
N ALA A 9 -18.15 7.31 53.92
CA ALA A 9 -18.42 7.87 52.60
C ALA A 9 -17.36 8.92 52.22
N SER A 10 -16.84 8.83 50.99
CA SER A 10 -15.87 9.79 50.43
C SER A 10 -16.61 11.00 49.86
N ALA A 11 -16.20 12.19 50.28
CA ALA A 11 -16.73 13.47 49.84
C ALA A 11 -16.33 13.77 48.39
N VAL A 12 -17.29 14.17 47.57
CA VAL A 12 -17.09 14.64 46.20
C VAL A 12 -16.63 16.10 46.24
N CYS A 13 -15.42 16.38 45.76
CA CYS A 13 -14.95 17.74 45.49
C CYS A 13 -15.60 18.25 44.18
N PRO A 14 -16.25 19.43 44.16
CA PRO A 14 -16.66 20.04 42.90
C PRO A 14 -15.46 20.73 42.23
N ALA A 15 -15.00 20.20 41.10
CA ALA A 15 -14.04 20.89 40.25
C ALA A 15 -14.75 21.98 39.42
N SER A 16 -14.17 23.17 39.46
CA SER A 16 -14.68 24.43 38.95
C SER A 16 -14.89 24.43 37.42
N ALA A 17 -16.11 24.79 36.98
CA ALA A 17 -16.44 24.94 35.57
C ALA A 17 -16.08 26.36 35.07
N LYS A 18 -15.02 26.45 34.26
CA LYS A 18 -14.81 27.56 33.31
C LYS A 18 -14.33 27.00 31.98
N ALA A 19 -15.26 26.49 31.18
CA ALA A 19 -15.04 26.29 29.75
C ALA A 19 -15.63 27.50 29.02
N ALA A 20 -14.78 28.49 28.73
CA ALA A 20 -15.13 29.57 27.82
C ALA A 20 -15.29 28.97 26.41
N THR A 21 -16.51 29.01 25.88
CA THR A 21 -16.80 28.60 24.50
C THR A 21 -16.31 29.70 23.56
N ALA A 22 -15.10 29.53 23.01
CA ALA A 22 -14.62 30.36 21.91
C ALA A 22 -15.09 29.73 20.59
N GLN A 23 -16.21 30.21 20.08
CA GLN A 23 -16.72 29.81 18.76
C GLN A 23 -15.82 30.45 17.69
N ARG A 24 -14.85 29.70 17.15
CA ARG A 24 -14.04 30.14 16.02
C ARG A 24 -14.91 30.13 14.77
N SER A 25 -15.18 31.33 14.24
CA SER A 25 -15.72 31.50 12.89
C SER A 25 -14.79 30.85 11.87
N ALA A 26 -15.30 29.82 11.19
CA ALA A 26 -14.59 29.06 10.16
C ALA A 26 -14.39 29.92 8.89
N GLY A 27 -13.40 30.80 8.88
CA GLY A 27 -12.84 31.30 7.64
C GLY A 27 -12.22 30.14 6.87
N ARG A 28 -12.44 30.05 5.54
CA ARG A 28 -11.82 29.01 4.71
C ARG A 28 -10.30 29.05 4.89
N VAL A 29 -9.76 28.03 5.56
CA VAL A 29 -8.31 27.84 5.63
C VAL A 29 -7.86 27.53 4.21
N ALA A 30 -6.93 28.33 3.67
CA ALA A 30 -6.30 28.02 2.40
C ALA A 30 -5.71 26.61 2.48
N ALA A 31 -5.92 25.78 1.47
CA ALA A 31 -5.41 24.41 1.43
C ALA A 31 -4.29 24.30 0.40
N SER A 32 -3.28 23.50 0.69
CA SER A 32 -2.30 23.09 -0.32
C SER A 32 -2.98 22.16 -1.33
N GLY A 33 -2.80 22.48 -2.62
CA GLY A 33 -3.30 21.69 -3.74
C GLY A 33 -2.53 20.38 -3.96
N PRO A 34 -2.74 19.68 -5.11
CA PRO A 34 -2.05 18.42 -5.39
C PRO A 34 -0.52 18.59 -5.40
N GLN A 35 0.18 17.45 -5.31
CA GLN A 35 1.65 17.35 -5.22
C GLN A 35 2.38 18.38 -6.09
N GLY A 36 3.27 19.17 -5.48
CA GLY A 36 4.08 20.19 -6.16
C GLY A 36 3.75 21.65 -5.78
N SER A 37 2.62 21.91 -5.10
CA SER A 37 2.32 23.22 -4.50
C SER A 37 2.22 23.11 -2.98
N VAL A 38 3.21 23.61 -2.25
CA VAL A 38 3.17 23.66 -0.78
C VAL A 38 2.98 25.11 -0.35
N GLN A 39 1.86 25.39 0.32
CA GLN A 39 1.67 26.63 1.06
C GLN A 39 2.03 26.35 2.53
N PRO A 40 3.07 27.01 3.10
CA PRO A 40 3.44 26.81 4.49
C PRO A 40 2.23 26.98 5.43
N PHE A 41 2.14 26.12 6.44
CA PHE A 41 1.09 26.15 7.47
C PHE A 41 -0.35 25.96 6.97
N THR A 42 -0.53 25.38 5.77
CA THR A 42 -1.86 24.99 5.27
C THR A 42 -2.07 23.49 5.31
N PRO A 43 -3.29 23.00 5.61
CA PRO A 43 -3.62 21.59 5.45
C PRO A 43 -3.45 21.14 3.99
N ILE A 44 -2.94 19.93 3.80
CA ILE A 44 -2.89 19.29 2.48
C ILE A 44 -4.28 18.75 2.17
N ALA A 45 -4.90 19.24 1.10
CA ALA A 45 -6.17 18.73 0.60
C ALA A 45 -5.92 17.84 -0.61
N ASP A 46 -5.62 16.56 -0.35
CA ASP A 46 -5.38 15.54 -1.38
C ASP A 46 -6.11 14.24 -1.02
N SER A 47 -6.53 13.46 -2.03
CA SER A 47 -7.20 12.16 -1.84
C SER A 47 -6.34 11.13 -1.09
N ARG A 48 -5.02 11.35 -1.04
CA ARG A 48 -4.05 10.52 -0.31
C ARG A 48 -4.01 10.82 1.18
N VAL A 49 -4.68 11.88 1.64
CA VAL A 49 -4.77 12.24 3.06
C VAL A 49 -6.03 11.62 3.65
N TRP A 50 -5.87 10.48 4.32
CA TRP A 50 -6.98 9.73 4.91
C TRP A 50 -6.64 9.19 6.30
N THR A 51 -7.66 8.81 7.06
CA THR A 51 -7.52 8.12 8.35
C THR A 51 -8.10 6.70 8.25
N PRO A 52 -7.85 5.78 9.21
CA PRO A 52 -8.44 4.44 9.15
C PRO A 52 -9.96 4.43 8.98
N ALA A 53 -10.66 5.43 9.55
CA ALA A 53 -12.10 5.60 9.41
C ALA A 53 -12.54 5.86 7.96
N THR A 54 -11.68 6.45 7.11
CA THR A 54 -11.97 6.73 5.70
C THR A 54 -12.18 5.45 4.88
N TRP A 55 -11.52 4.35 5.26
CA TRP A 55 -11.52 3.08 4.52
C TRP A 55 -12.15 1.92 5.29
N ALA A 56 -12.60 2.16 6.53
CA ALA A 56 -13.34 1.18 7.31
C ALA A 56 -14.60 0.72 6.56
N GLY A 57 -14.78 -0.59 6.37
CA GLY A 57 -15.91 -1.17 5.64
C GLY A 57 -15.84 -1.07 4.10
N ARG A 58 -14.73 -0.56 3.55
CA ARG A 58 -14.51 -0.37 2.10
C ARG A 58 -13.41 -1.28 1.56
N GLN A 59 -13.17 -2.41 2.21
CA GLN A 59 -12.11 -3.35 1.85
C GLN A 59 -12.16 -3.80 0.39
N GLN A 60 -13.34 -3.99 -0.16
CA GLN A 60 -13.58 -4.34 -1.57
C GLN A 60 -13.00 -3.33 -2.58
N GLU A 61 -12.70 -2.10 -2.16
CA GLU A 61 -12.17 -1.06 -3.05
C GLU A 61 -10.64 -1.06 -3.15
N PHE A 62 -9.96 -1.67 -2.18
CA PHE A 62 -8.49 -1.69 -2.10
C PHE A 62 -7.90 -3.08 -1.87
N ILE A 63 -8.73 -4.11 -1.67
CA ILE A 63 -8.31 -5.51 -1.62
C ILE A 63 -8.65 -6.17 -2.95
N TYR A 64 -7.64 -6.62 -3.66
CA TYR A 64 -7.79 -7.51 -4.80
C TYR A 64 -7.36 -8.92 -4.38
N THR A 65 -8.30 -9.86 -4.46
CA THR A 65 -8.04 -11.28 -4.18
C THR A 65 -7.66 -11.98 -5.47
N LEU A 66 -6.46 -12.53 -5.53
CA LEU A 66 -5.97 -13.34 -6.63
C LEU A 66 -6.81 -14.60 -6.76
N THR A 67 -7.21 -14.88 -8.00
CA THR A 67 -7.88 -16.14 -8.34
C THR A 67 -6.86 -17.27 -8.46
N ALA A 68 -7.32 -18.52 -8.43
CA ALA A 68 -6.44 -19.69 -8.65
C ALA A 68 -5.71 -19.60 -10.01
N ASP A 69 -6.39 -19.08 -11.04
CA ASP A 69 -5.79 -18.80 -12.35
C ASP A 69 -4.68 -17.75 -12.29
N ASP A 70 -4.88 -16.68 -11.51
CA ASP A 70 -3.87 -15.65 -11.33
C ASP A 70 -2.63 -16.22 -10.60
N VAL A 71 -2.84 -17.04 -9.58
CA VAL A 71 -1.77 -17.72 -8.83
C VAL A 71 -1.01 -18.70 -9.73
N ALA A 72 -1.72 -19.57 -10.47
CA ALA A 72 -1.09 -20.52 -11.38
C ALA A 72 -0.25 -19.82 -12.47
N GLN A 73 -0.70 -18.65 -12.95
CA GLN A 73 0.09 -17.84 -13.88
C GLN A 73 1.36 -17.27 -13.22
N LEU A 74 1.30 -16.83 -11.96
CA LEU A 74 2.48 -16.35 -11.22
C LEU A 74 3.49 -17.47 -10.96
N GLU A 75 3.02 -18.67 -10.63
CA GLU A 75 3.88 -19.83 -10.42
C GLU A 75 4.59 -20.23 -11.70
N ALA A 76 3.86 -20.30 -12.81
CA ALA A 76 4.43 -20.61 -14.11
C ALA A 76 5.48 -19.57 -14.54
N ALA A 77 5.20 -18.26 -14.35
CA ALA A 77 6.14 -17.19 -14.66
C ALA A 77 7.38 -17.23 -13.75
N THR A 78 7.20 -17.51 -12.46
CA THR A 78 8.30 -17.67 -11.48
C THR A 78 9.21 -18.82 -11.84
N ALA A 79 8.63 -19.98 -12.18
CA ALA A 79 9.38 -21.15 -12.60
C ALA A 79 10.14 -20.89 -13.90
N ALA A 80 9.50 -20.30 -14.90
CA ALA A 80 10.11 -19.99 -16.19
C ALA A 80 11.27 -19.00 -16.06
N PHE A 81 11.08 -17.93 -15.27
CA PHE A 81 12.12 -16.94 -15.01
C PHE A 81 13.33 -17.56 -14.30
N THR A 82 13.07 -18.36 -13.25
CA THR A 82 14.13 -19.02 -12.48
C THR A 82 14.91 -20.02 -13.35
N ALA A 83 14.22 -20.76 -14.21
CA ALA A 83 14.86 -21.68 -15.15
C ALA A 83 15.72 -20.93 -16.17
N ALA A 84 15.21 -19.84 -16.75
CA ALA A 84 15.96 -19.03 -17.71
C ALA A 84 17.21 -18.39 -17.08
N ALA A 85 17.10 -17.88 -15.84
CA ALA A 85 18.23 -17.27 -15.14
C ALA A 85 19.35 -18.27 -14.82
N ASN A 86 19.00 -19.53 -14.55
CA ASN A 86 19.93 -20.61 -14.20
C ASN A 86 20.36 -21.48 -15.39
N ALA A 87 19.88 -21.19 -16.60
CA ALA A 87 20.26 -21.93 -17.79
C ALA A 87 21.78 -21.80 -18.06
N PRO A 88 22.41 -22.76 -18.76
CA PRO A 88 23.82 -22.64 -19.15
C PRO A 88 24.07 -21.36 -19.96
N GLY A 89 25.01 -20.52 -19.50
CA GLY A 89 25.26 -19.20 -20.09
C GLY A 89 24.30 -18.10 -19.64
N GLY A 90 23.37 -18.41 -18.73
CA GLY A 90 22.49 -17.44 -18.08
C GLY A 90 23.25 -16.56 -17.08
N PRO A 91 22.69 -15.38 -16.74
CA PRO A 91 23.34 -14.42 -15.85
C PRO A 91 23.37 -14.87 -14.37
N GLY A 92 22.68 -15.97 -14.03
CA GLY A 92 22.41 -16.38 -12.65
C GLY A 92 21.25 -15.59 -12.04
N LEU A 93 20.58 -16.20 -11.06
CA LEU A 93 19.34 -15.64 -10.50
C LEU A 93 19.51 -14.25 -9.89
N SER A 94 20.59 -14.02 -9.14
CA SER A 94 20.85 -12.72 -8.51
C SER A 94 20.96 -11.59 -9.53
N ALA A 95 21.76 -11.78 -10.59
CA ALA A 95 21.92 -10.78 -11.64
C ALA A 95 20.65 -10.62 -12.49
N ALA A 96 19.90 -11.70 -12.74
CA ALA A 96 18.65 -11.64 -13.48
C ALA A 96 17.57 -10.81 -12.75
N LEU A 97 17.55 -10.85 -11.42
CA LEU A 97 16.62 -10.08 -10.60
C LEU A 97 16.92 -8.57 -10.65
N VAL A 98 18.17 -8.18 -10.91
CA VAL A 98 18.56 -6.77 -11.07
C VAL A 98 17.99 -6.24 -12.37
N GLY A 99 17.11 -5.24 -12.27
CA GLY A 99 16.47 -4.64 -13.44
C GLY A 99 15.38 -5.50 -14.07
N LEU A 100 14.77 -6.42 -13.30
CA LEU A 100 13.62 -7.20 -13.74
C LEU A 100 12.52 -6.30 -14.35
N THR A 101 12.13 -6.59 -15.58
CA THR A 101 11.09 -5.86 -16.31
C THR A 101 9.83 -6.72 -16.49
N ALA A 102 8.69 -6.07 -16.73
CA ALA A 102 7.44 -6.75 -17.08
C ALA A 102 7.58 -7.67 -18.32
N ALA A 103 8.49 -7.33 -19.25
CA ALA A 103 8.77 -8.13 -20.44
C ALA A 103 9.55 -9.41 -20.10
N ALA A 104 10.49 -9.34 -19.16
CA ALA A 104 11.24 -10.50 -18.67
C ALA A 104 10.38 -11.44 -17.79
N PHE A 105 9.27 -10.93 -17.25
CA PHE A 105 8.32 -11.69 -16.42
C PHE A 105 6.90 -11.61 -17.00
N PRO A 106 6.59 -12.29 -18.11
CA PRO A 106 5.33 -12.07 -18.83
C PRO A 106 4.12 -12.61 -18.04
N LEU A 107 3.16 -11.72 -17.76
CA LEU A 107 1.86 -12.05 -17.17
C LEU A 107 0.71 -11.62 -18.10
N PRO A 108 0.37 -12.40 -19.14
CA PRO A 108 -0.63 -12.00 -20.14
C PRO A 108 -2.02 -11.67 -19.60
N ARG A 109 -2.45 -12.32 -18.52
CA ARG A 109 -3.79 -12.15 -17.94
C ARG A 109 -3.75 -11.23 -16.72
N LEU A 110 -2.81 -11.49 -15.81
CA LEU A 110 -2.68 -10.77 -14.56
C LEU A 110 -1.97 -9.42 -14.72
N GLY A 111 -1.02 -9.28 -15.66
CA GLY A 111 -0.26 -8.05 -15.88
C GLY A 111 -1.15 -6.83 -16.17
N PRO A 112 -2.09 -6.88 -17.13
CA PRO A 112 -3.03 -5.79 -17.36
C PRO A 112 -3.89 -5.44 -16.14
N LYS A 113 -4.26 -6.43 -15.31
CA LYS A 113 -5.01 -6.20 -14.07
C LYS A 113 -4.15 -5.47 -13.04
N LEU A 114 -2.89 -5.89 -12.85
CA LEU A 114 -1.94 -5.25 -11.94
C LEU A 114 -1.66 -3.80 -12.35
N ALA A 115 -1.46 -3.54 -13.64
CA ALA A 115 -1.31 -2.19 -14.17
C ALA A 115 -2.56 -1.33 -13.90
N ALA A 116 -3.77 -1.88 -14.11
CA ALA A 116 -5.01 -1.16 -13.81
C ALA A 116 -5.18 -0.84 -12.32
N LEU A 117 -4.77 -1.76 -11.43
CA LEU A 117 -4.76 -1.55 -9.98
C LEU A 117 -3.74 -0.47 -9.57
N ALA A 118 -2.56 -0.46 -10.21
CA ALA A 118 -1.54 0.56 -10.03
C ALA A 118 -2.01 1.95 -10.48
N ASP A 119 -2.67 2.04 -11.63
CA ASP A 119 -3.25 3.30 -12.08
C ASP A 119 -4.37 3.79 -11.14
N ALA A 120 -5.20 2.86 -10.63
CA ALA A 120 -6.28 3.19 -9.73
C ALA A 120 -5.78 3.82 -8.42
N GLN A 121 -4.65 3.38 -7.87
CA GLN A 121 -4.09 4.01 -6.65
C GLN A 121 -3.51 5.41 -6.89
N LEU A 122 -3.14 5.76 -8.13
CA LEU A 122 -2.50 7.03 -8.47
C LEU A 122 -3.47 8.12 -8.93
N ARG A 123 -4.57 7.76 -9.61
CA ARG A 123 -5.51 8.72 -10.20
C ARG A 123 -6.29 9.53 -9.14
N PRO A 124 -6.41 10.86 -9.26
CA PRO A 124 -7.24 11.66 -8.35
C PRO A 124 -8.74 11.34 -8.48
N GLY A 125 -9.45 11.26 -7.35
CA GLY A 125 -10.92 11.18 -7.29
C GLY A 125 -11.51 9.79 -7.00
N GLY A 126 -12.65 9.76 -6.29
CA GLY A 126 -13.42 8.54 -6.00
C GLY A 126 -12.69 7.54 -5.09
N ALA A 127 -12.72 6.25 -5.49
CA ALA A 127 -11.89 5.20 -4.88
C ALA A 127 -10.40 5.31 -5.28
N GLY A 128 -10.06 6.20 -6.21
CA GLY A 128 -8.69 6.45 -6.67
C GLY A 128 -7.90 7.36 -5.74
N GLY A 129 -6.58 7.41 -5.92
CA GLY A 129 -5.73 8.37 -5.23
C GLY A 129 -5.54 8.05 -3.76
N ARG A 130 -5.77 6.78 -3.38
CA ARG A 130 -5.52 6.23 -2.04
C ARG A 130 -4.03 6.02 -1.75
N GLY A 131 -3.23 5.81 -2.79
CA GLY A 131 -1.79 5.54 -2.68
C GLY A 131 -1.41 4.15 -2.15
N PHE A 132 -2.35 3.22 -2.06
CA PHE A 132 -2.08 1.84 -1.64
C PHE A 132 -3.02 0.83 -2.32
N GLN A 133 -2.61 -0.44 -2.36
CA GLN A 133 -3.43 -1.57 -2.80
C GLN A 133 -2.98 -2.80 -2.00
N LEU A 134 -3.93 -3.63 -1.58
CA LEU A 134 -3.65 -4.94 -0.99
C LEU A 134 -3.95 -6.04 -2.01
N LEU A 135 -2.95 -6.87 -2.27
CA LEU A 135 -3.10 -8.13 -3.01
C LEU A 135 -3.20 -9.27 -2.00
N ARG A 136 -4.22 -10.12 -2.11
CA ARG A 136 -4.43 -11.30 -1.24
C ARG A 136 -4.53 -12.57 -2.07
N GLY A 137 -4.27 -13.72 -1.43
CA GLY A 137 -4.38 -15.04 -2.07
C GLY A 137 -3.09 -15.63 -2.61
N LEU A 138 -1.92 -15.05 -2.29
CA LEU A 138 -0.62 -15.65 -2.59
C LEU A 138 -0.33 -16.81 -1.62
N PRO A 139 0.03 -18.01 -2.11
CA PRO A 139 0.31 -19.19 -1.27
C PRO A 139 1.74 -19.13 -0.69
N MET A 140 2.03 -18.08 0.08
CA MET A 140 3.38 -17.82 0.62
C MET A 140 3.92 -18.94 1.54
N GLY A 141 3.05 -19.77 2.11
CA GLY A 141 3.45 -20.92 2.93
C GLY A 141 3.91 -22.14 2.12
N GLU A 142 3.61 -22.18 0.83
CA GLU A 142 3.95 -23.31 -0.06
C GLU A 142 5.19 -23.00 -0.91
N TRP A 143 5.50 -21.72 -1.11
CA TRP A 143 6.62 -21.27 -1.90
C TRP A 143 7.93 -21.25 -1.11
N SER A 144 9.04 -21.55 -1.79
CA SER A 144 10.36 -21.26 -1.24
C SER A 144 10.57 -19.74 -1.15
N GLU A 145 11.47 -19.31 -0.26
CA GLU A 145 11.82 -17.89 -0.10
C GLU A 145 12.25 -17.25 -1.42
N VAL A 146 13.03 -17.99 -2.22
CA VAL A 146 13.49 -17.57 -3.54
C VAL A 146 12.32 -17.42 -4.51
N ALA A 147 11.39 -18.38 -4.55
CA ALA A 147 10.22 -18.30 -5.41
C ALA A 147 9.32 -17.11 -5.01
N ALA A 148 9.13 -16.89 -3.71
CA ALA A 148 8.38 -15.75 -3.19
C ALA A 148 9.02 -14.41 -3.56
N LEU A 149 10.35 -14.29 -3.50
CA LEU A 149 11.09 -13.10 -3.92
C LEU A 149 10.92 -12.83 -5.42
N VAL A 150 11.09 -13.86 -6.26
CA VAL A 150 10.93 -13.74 -7.72
C VAL A 150 9.51 -13.30 -8.06
N ALA A 151 8.50 -13.95 -7.47
CA ALA A 151 7.10 -13.59 -7.68
C ALA A 151 6.79 -12.16 -7.22
N TYR A 152 7.30 -11.75 -6.05
CA TYR A 152 7.16 -10.39 -5.54
C TYR A 152 7.72 -9.34 -6.50
N LEU A 153 8.96 -9.53 -6.97
CA LEU A 153 9.60 -8.62 -7.92
C LEU A 153 8.89 -8.63 -9.28
N GLY A 154 8.45 -9.80 -9.74
CA GLY A 154 7.69 -9.95 -10.97
C GLY A 154 6.36 -9.18 -10.91
N VAL A 155 5.59 -9.35 -9.83
CA VAL A 155 4.36 -8.59 -9.57
C VAL A 155 4.63 -7.08 -9.54
N ALA A 156 5.69 -6.66 -8.85
CA ALA A 156 6.05 -5.25 -8.76
C ALA A 156 6.46 -4.66 -10.13
N ALA A 157 7.10 -5.43 -11.01
CA ALA A 157 7.47 -5.00 -12.36
C ALA A 157 6.27 -4.69 -13.26
N HIS A 158 5.08 -5.24 -12.97
CA HIS A 158 3.82 -4.91 -13.67
C HIS A 158 3.05 -3.74 -13.06
N MET A 159 3.38 -3.33 -11.82
CA MET A 159 2.72 -2.21 -11.14
C MET A 159 3.45 -0.88 -11.33
N GLY A 160 4.66 -0.88 -11.87
CA GLY A 160 5.42 0.32 -12.15
C GLY A 160 6.80 0.00 -12.68
N VAL A 161 7.50 1.04 -13.14
CA VAL A 161 8.89 0.91 -13.54
C VAL A 161 9.74 0.86 -12.27
N HIS A 162 10.41 -0.26 -12.01
CA HIS A 162 11.59 -0.27 -11.13
C HIS A 162 12.67 0.50 -11.87
N ALA A 163 12.69 1.82 -11.72
CA ALA A 163 13.74 2.63 -12.29
C ALA A 163 15.05 2.28 -11.58
N VAL A 164 15.83 1.36 -12.15
CA VAL A 164 17.27 1.59 -12.16
C VAL A 164 17.44 2.83 -13.01
N ARG A 165 17.60 3.98 -12.35
CA ARG A 165 18.07 5.19 -13.00
C ARG A 165 19.50 4.91 -13.44
N GLY A 166 19.65 4.32 -14.62
CA GLY A 166 20.91 4.27 -15.34
C GLY A 166 21.07 5.60 -16.05
N ASP A 167 21.56 6.62 -15.36
CA ASP A 167 21.93 7.88 -15.97
C ASP A 167 23.31 7.78 -16.65
N GLY A 168 23.32 7.07 -17.79
CA GLY A 168 24.13 7.43 -18.94
C GLY A 168 23.27 8.29 -19.87
N LEU A 169 23.20 9.60 -19.61
CA LEU A 169 22.43 10.56 -20.41
C LEU A 169 23.05 10.74 -21.81
N PRO A 170 22.24 10.79 -22.89
CA PRO A 170 22.46 11.69 -24.00
C PRO A 170 21.51 12.89 -23.89
N HIS A 171 22.14 14.05 -24.07
CA HIS A 171 21.72 15.47 -24.07
C HIS A 171 20.23 15.78 -24.22
#